data_AF-A0A1H5NKR1-F1
#
_entry.id   AF-A0A1H5NKR1-F1
#
_cell.length_a   1.000
_cell.length_b   1.000
_cell.length_c   1.000
_cell.angle_alpha   90.00
_cell.angle_beta   90.00
_cell.angle_gamma   90.00
#
_symmetry.space_group_name_H-M   'P 1'
#
loop_
_entity.id
_entity.type
_entity.pdbx_description
1 polymer ?
#
loop_
_entity_poly.entity_id
_entity_poly.type
_entity_poly.pdbx_seq_one_letter_code
_entity_poly.pdbx_strand_id
1 'polypeptide(L)'
;MLAVFHERGYLVTSVQWPLDSSTARSPLRGKGHFTTILEGDFHPMQQPITINDTRFAAIANRIIHGLPTYMTGNMKTQHLGIYVAILVLNELNHEATTTAISTYTGMATTHVAKIANNLVKLGVVQRTKAHATHGRGHQNLYTPEVDLRQFSVPSPF
;
A
#
# COMPACT_ATOMS: atom_id res chain seq x y z
N MET A 1 -8.82 -22.38 20.21
CA MET A 1 -8.37 -21.13 19.55
C MET A 1 -7.10 -21.49 18.79
N LEU A 2 -7.15 -21.55 17.44
CA LEU A 2 -5.97 -21.84 16.62
C LEU A 2 -5.12 -20.56 16.52
N ALA A 3 -3.84 -20.66 16.87
CA ALA A 3 -2.86 -19.61 16.59
C ALA A 3 -2.02 -20.07 15.40
N VAL A 4 -2.08 -19.34 14.30
CA VAL A 4 -1.25 -19.57 13.11
C VAL A 4 -0.09 -18.58 13.19
N PHE A 5 1.14 -19.11 13.28
CA PHE A 5 2.36 -18.30 13.24
C PHE A 5 3.07 -18.52 11.91
N HIS A 6 3.53 -17.43 11.31
CA HIS A 6 4.28 -17.42 10.05
C HIS A 6 5.75 -17.17 10.37
N GLU A 7 6.58 -18.22 10.34
CA GLU A 7 8.02 -18.06 10.19
C GLU A 7 8.54 -19.00 9.11
N ARG A 8 9.22 -18.42 8.11
CA ARG A 8 10.08 -19.12 7.14
C ARG A 8 9.44 -20.28 6.36
N GLY A 9 8.23 -20.07 5.84
CA GLY A 9 7.67 -20.92 4.78
C GLY A 9 7.14 -22.29 5.22
N TYR A 10 6.97 -22.53 6.52
CA TYR A 10 6.28 -23.73 7.01
C TYR A 10 5.00 -23.33 7.76
N LEU A 11 3.92 -24.05 7.49
CA LEU A 11 2.66 -23.90 8.20
C LEU A 11 2.69 -24.82 9.44
N VAL A 12 2.96 -24.24 10.61
CA VAL A 12 2.88 -24.97 11.88
C VAL A 12 1.53 -24.67 12.52
N THR A 13 0.62 -25.64 12.50
CA THR A 13 -0.64 -25.56 13.24
C THR A 13 -0.49 -26.25 14.60
N SER A 14 -0.58 -25.49 15.69
CA SER A 14 -0.76 -26.07 17.03
C SER A 14 -2.25 -26.19 17.33
N VAL A 15 -2.70 -27.40 17.65
CA VAL A 15 -4.07 -27.65 18.09
C VAL A 15 -4.06 -27.85 19.60
N GLN A 16 -4.53 -26.85 20.35
CA GLN A 16 -4.80 -26.99 21.78
C GLN A 16 -6.26 -27.40 21.96
N TRP A 17 -6.48 -28.66 22.35
CA TRP A 17 -7.80 -29.16 22.72
C TRP A 17 -8.19 -28.67 24.12
N PRO A 18 -9.48 -28.34 24.37
CA PRO A 18 -9.97 -28.15 25.73
C PRO A 18 -9.91 -29.50 26.46
N LEU A 19 -9.32 -29.52 27.65
CA LEU A 19 -9.40 -30.68 28.54
C LEU A 19 -10.84 -30.76 29.07
N ASP A 20 -11.58 -31.75 28.59
CA ASP A 20 -12.79 -32.20 29.27
C ASP A 20 -12.37 -32.83 30.61
N SER A 21 -13.00 -32.36 31.68
CA SER A 21 -12.69 -32.74 33.04
C SER A 21 -13.44 -34.01 33.43
N SER A 22 -13.01 -35.17 32.96
CA SER A 22 -13.29 -36.41 33.68
C SER A 22 -12.31 -37.52 33.34
N THR A 23 -11.92 -38.24 34.40
CA THR A 23 -11.17 -39.49 34.42
C THR A 23 -9.64 -39.36 34.55
N ALA A 24 -9.25 -39.52 35.82
CA ALA A 24 -7.91 -39.70 36.33
C ALA A 24 -7.05 -40.74 35.60
N ARG A 25 -5.77 -40.42 35.40
CA ARG A 25 -4.57 -41.12 35.94
C ARG A 25 -3.35 -40.75 35.09
N SER A 26 -2.50 -39.87 35.63
CA SER A 26 -1.07 -39.85 35.28
C SER A 26 -0.42 -40.98 36.09
N PRO A 27 0.55 -41.75 35.58
CA PRO A 27 1.81 -41.17 35.11
C PRO A 27 2.40 -41.87 33.87
N LEU A 28 3.06 -41.12 32.98
CA LEU A 28 4.32 -41.49 32.33
C LEU A 28 4.74 -40.34 31.40
N ARG A 29 5.89 -39.75 31.70
CA ARG A 29 6.56 -38.72 30.92
C ARG A 29 6.85 -39.25 29.51
N GLY A 30 6.21 -38.66 28.52
CA GLY A 30 6.62 -38.71 27.11
C GLY A 30 5.91 -37.60 26.35
N LYS A 31 6.60 -36.48 26.08
CA LYS A 31 6.07 -35.41 25.22
C LYS A 31 6.04 -35.93 23.78
N GLY A 32 4.94 -36.57 23.37
CA GLY A 32 4.71 -36.96 21.99
C GLY A 32 4.31 -35.74 21.15
N HIS A 33 5.28 -35.09 20.52
CA HIS A 33 5.01 -34.20 19.39
C HIS A 33 4.83 -35.08 18.14
N PHE A 34 3.61 -35.18 17.64
CA PHE A 34 3.34 -35.72 16.30
C PHE A 34 3.34 -34.56 15.31
N THR A 35 4.38 -34.47 14.48
CA THR A 35 4.45 -33.54 13.34
C THR A 35 4.07 -34.31 12.09
N THR A 36 2.92 -34.02 11.50
CA THR A 36 2.61 -34.49 10.13
C THR A 36 3.09 -33.41 9.18
N ILE A 37 4.18 -33.67 8.45
CA ILE A 37 4.66 -32.80 7.37
C ILE A 37 3.90 -33.22 6.12
N LEU A 38 2.97 -32.38 5.66
CA LEU A 38 2.39 -32.52 4.34
C LEU A 38 3.37 -31.89 3.35
N GLU A 39 4.24 -32.71 2.74
CA GLU A 39 5.01 -32.31 1.56
C GLU A 39 4.03 -32.16 0.39
N GLY A 40 3.61 -30.92 0.15
CA GLY A 40 2.94 -30.53 -1.08
C GLY A 40 3.82 -29.53 -1.81
N ASP A 41 4.05 -29.76 -3.11
CA ASP A 41 4.66 -28.78 -4.00
C ASP A 41 3.74 -27.55 -4.11
N PHE A 42 3.94 -26.59 -3.21
CA PHE A 42 3.30 -25.28 -3.29
C PHE A 42 3.97 -24.49 -4.43
N HIS A 43 3.48 -24.68 -5.66
CA HIS A 43 3.63 -23.65 -6.66
C HIS A 43 2.82 -22.43 -6.17
N PRO A 44 3.43 -21.27 -5.90
CA PRO A 44 2.66 -20.08 -5.62
C PRO A 44 1.81 -19.80 -6.85
N MET A 45 0.48 -20.00 -6.75
CA MET A 45 -0.44 -19.55 -7.78
C MET A 45 -0.25 -18.04 -7.90
N GLN A 46 0.44 -17.61 -8.95
CA GLN A 46 0.55 -16.19 -9.29
C GLN A 46 -0.89 -15.66 -9.44
N GLN A 47 -1.29 -14.80 -8.51
CA GLN A 47 -2.59 -14.15 -8.62
C GLN A 47 -2.63 -13.34 -9.92
N PRO A 48 -3.77 -13.33 -10.65
CA PRO A 48 -3.89 -12.53 -11.86
C PRO A 48 -3.60 -11.07 -11.54
N ILE A 49 -2.61 -10.48 -12.25
CA ILE A 49 -2.31 -9.05 -12.15
C ILE A 49 -3.58 -8.30 -12.55
N THR A 50 -4.11 -7.47 -11.65
CA THR A 50 -5.32 -6.71 -11.95
C THR A 50 -4.98 -5.50 -12.82
N ILE A 51 -5.99 -4.96 -13.52
CA ILE A 51 -5.84 -3.72 -14.29
C ILE A 51 -5.40 -2.57 -13.36
N ASN A 52 -5.84 -2.58 -12.10
CA ASN A 52 -5.47 -1.58 -11.10
C ASN A 52 -3.99 -1.69 -10.70
N ASP A 53 -3.47 -2.90 -10.53
CA ASP A 53 -2.04 -3.13 -10.25
C ASP A 53 -1.16 -2.63 -11.39
N THR A 54 -1.60 -2.89 -12.63
CA THR A 54 -0.89 -2.44 -13.84
C THR A 54 -0.85 -0.90 -13.93
N ARG A 55 -1.97 -0.24 -13.62
CA ARG A 55 -2.05 1.23 -13.58
C ARG A 55 -1.15 1.81 -12.50
N PHE A 56 -1.19 1.24 -11.30
CA PHE A 56 -0.35 1.67 -10.20
C PHE A 56 1.14 1.52 -10.55
N ALA A 57 1.54 0.37 -11.10
CA ALA A 57 2.92 0.13 -11.53
C ALA A 57 3.38 1.14 -12.59
N ALA A 58 2.53 1.46 -13.57
CA ALA A 58 2.84 2.44 -14.61
C ALA A 58 3.03 3.86 -14.03
N ILE A 59 2.19 4.26 -13.08
CA ILE A 59 2.30 5.56 -12.40
C ILE A 59 3.54 5.59 -11.50
N ALA A 60 3.79 4.54 -10.73
CA ALA A 60 5.00 4.43 -9.92
C ALA A 60 6.25 4.55 -10.78
N ASN A 61 6.29 3.86 -11.93
CA ASN A 61 7.38 3.98 -12.90
C ASN A 61 7.57 5.43 -13.39
N ARG A 62 6.46 6.10 -13.76
CA ARG A 62 6.48 7.52 -14.18
C ARG A 62 6.98 8.45 -13.08
N ILE A 63 6.64 8.20 -11.81
CA ILE A 63 7.15 8.99 -10.68
C ILE A 63 8.65 8.75 -10.48
N ILE A 64 9.08 7.49 -10.42
CA ILE A 64 10.49 7.16 -10.16
C ILE A 64 11.40 7.66 -11.29
N HIS A 65 10.97 7.54 -12.55
CA HIS A 65 11.81 7.90 -13.70
C HIS A 65 11.55 9.31 -14.24
N GLY A 66 10.37 9.89 -14.02
CA GLY A 66 10.05 11.25 -14.45
C GLY A 66 10.56 12.34 -13.50
N LEU A 67 10.87 12.00 -12.24
CA LEU A 67 11.47 12.95 -11.31
C LEU A 67 12.95 13.22 -11.62
N PRO A 68 13.45 14.43 -11.28
CA PRO A 68 14.83 14.82 -11.56
C PRO A 68 15.88 13.82 -11.07
N THR A 69 16.97 13.68 -11.84
CA THR A 69 18.06 12.71 -11.58
C THR A 69 18.84 13.00 -10.31
N TYR A 70 18.87 14.25 -9.85
CA TYR A 70 19.54 14.65 -8.59
C TYR A 70 18.75 14.25 -7.34
N MET A 71 17.49 13.81 -7.45
CA MET A 71 16.73 13.32 -6.29
C MET A 71 17.19 11.92 -5.90
N THR A 72 17.46 11.73 -4.61
CA THR A 72 17.77 10.41 -4.07
C THR A 72 16.57 9.47 -4.18
N GLY A 73 16.83 8.15 -4.13
CA GLY A 73 15.75 7.15 -4.11
C GLY A 73 14.72 7.43 -3.01
N ASN A 74 15.16 7.81 -1.81
CA ASN A 74 14.27 8.14 -0.70
C ASN A 74 13.36 9.35 -1.01
N MET A 75 13.90 10.40 -1.66
CA MET A 75 13.08 11.54 -2.08
C MET A 75 12.02 11.12 -3.10
N LYS A 76 12.37 10.25 -4.06
CA LYS A 76 11.41 9.72 -5.04
C LYS A 76 10.34 8.84 -4.38
N THR A 77 10.71 8.03 -3.39
CA THR A 77 9.76 7.26 -2.59
C THR A 77 8.79 8.16 -1.81
N GLN A 78 9.24 9.30 -1.29
CA GLN A 78 8.33 10.27 -0.66
C GLN A 78 7.29 10.83 -1.65
N HIS A 79 7.66 11.03 -2.92
CA HIS A 79 6.69 11.45 -3.95
C HIS A 79 5.66 10.35 -4.23
N LEU A 80 6.09 9.09 -4.28
CA LEU A 80 5.18 7.96 -4.38
C LEU A 80 4.25 7.86 -3.15
N GLY A 81 4.77 8.10 -1.95
CA GLY A 81 3.99 8.13 -0.71
C GLY A 81 2.91 9.21 -0.71
N ILE A 82 3.23 10.43 -1.17
CA ILE A 82 2.22 11.50 -1.34
C ILE A 82 1.17 11.12 -2.39
N TYR A 83 1.58 10.50 -3.50
CA TYR A 83 0.63 10.03 -4.51
C TYR A 83 -0.35 8.98 -3.95
N VAL A 84 0.15 8.01 -3.19
CA VAL A 84 -0.69 7.01 -2.50
C VAL A 84 -1.63 7.66 -1.48
N ALA A 85 -1.15 8.65 -0.71
CA ALA A 85 -2.01 9.38 0.22
C ALA A 85 -3.17 10.10 -0.50
N ILE A 86 -2.92 10.69 -1.66
CA ILE A 86 -3.95 11.30 -2.49
C ILE A 86 -4.96 10.25 -2.96
N LEU A 87 -4.50 9.08 -3.43
CA LEU A 87 -5.39 7.98 -3.83
C LEU A 87 -6.31 7.56 -2.69
N VAL A 88 -5.75 7.23 -1.52
CA VAL A 88 -6.50 6.74 -0.36
C VAL A 88 -7.52 7.78 0.11
N LEU A 89 -7.14 9.06 0.19
CA LEU A 89 -8.07 10.11 0.61
C LEU A 89 -9.25 10.23 -0.38
N ASN A 90 -8.99 10.15 -1.68
CA ASN A 90 -10.05 10.19 -2.70
C ASN A 90 -10.94 8.94 -2.65
N GLU A 91 -10.37 7.74 -2.46
CA GLU A 91 -11.14 6.49 -2.32
C GLU A 91 -12.05 6.50 -1.08
N LEU A 92 -11.61 7.15 -0.01
CA LEU A 92 -12.39 7.36 1.20
C LEU A 92 -13.38 8.55 1.10
N ASN A 93 -13.55 9.15 -0.08
CA ASN A 93 -14.39 10.33 -0.31
C ASN A 93 -14.00 11.56 0.54
N HIS A 94 -12.73 11.68 0.91
CA HIS A 94 -12.18 12.86 1.56
C HIS A 94 -11.51 13.80 0.55
N GLU A 95 -11.66 15.10 0.77
CA GLU A 95 -10.95 16.11 0.00
C GLU A 95 -9.43 16.01 0.26
N ALA A 96 -8.68 15.55 -0.74
CA ALA A 96 -7.22 15.47 -0.66
C ALA A 96 -6.59 16.87 -0.81
N THR A 97 -6.75 17.69 0.22
CA THR A 97 -6.10 19.00 0.36
C THR A 97 -4.67 18.86 0.87
N THR A 98 -3.84 19.89 0.69
CA THR A 98 -2.48 19.91 1.28
C THR A 98 -2.49 19.61 2.77
N THR A 99 -3.47 20.14 3.51
CA THR A 99 -3.60 19.92 4.96
C THR A 99 -4.00 18.49 5.27
N ALA A 100 -5.01 17.93 4.58
CA ALA A 100 -5.43 16.55 4.78
C ALA A 100 -4.30 15.56 4.50
N ILE A 101 -3.55 15.77 3.41
CA ILE A 101 -2.39 14.96 3.06
C ILE A 101 -1.28 15.08 4.12
N SER A 102 -1.03 16.30 4.60
CA SER A 102 -0.06 16.56 5.67
C SER A 102 -0.44 15.81 6.96
N THR A 103 -1.72 15.83 7.35
CA THR A 103 -2.23 15.08 8.50
C THR A 103 -2.10 13.57 8.30
N TYR A 104 -2.42 13.06 7.11
CA TYR A 104 -2.34 11.64 6.81
C TYR A 104 -0.90 11.11 6.81
N THR A 105 0.04 11.90 6.31
CA THR A 105 1.44 11.46 6.12
C THR A 105 2.38 11.88 7.24
N GLY A 106 1.95 12.77 8.13
CA GLY A 106 2.81 13.41 9.14
C GLY A 106 3.86 14.37 8.56
N MET A 107 3.82 14.65 7.25
CA MET A 107 4.76 15.57 6.60
C MET A 107 4.31 17.02 6.75
N ALA A 108 5.25 17.95 6.86
CA ALA A 108 4.94 19.38 6.88
C ALA A 108 4.22 19.84 5.60
N THR A 109 3.22 20.71 5.74
CA THR A 109 2.38 21.21 4.62
C THR A 109 3.19 21.85 3.49
N THR A 110 4.28 22.55 3.80
CA THR A 110 5.19 23.15 2.81
C THR A 110 5.88 22.07 1.97
N HIS A 111 6.27 20.96 2.59
CA HIS A 111 6.90 19.84 1.91
C HIS A 111 5.87 19.09 1.04
N VAL A 112 4.68 18.84 1.58
CA VAL A 112 3.55 18.26 0.84
C VAL A 112 3.22 19.11 -0.39
N ALA A 113 3.09 20.43 -0.25
CA ALA A 113 2.79 21.32 -1.36
C ALA A 113 3.86 21.27 -2.46
N LYS A 114 5.15 21.20 -2.08
CA LYS A 114 6.25 21.07 -3.04
C LYS A 114 6.18 19.74 -3.80
N ILE A 115 5.98 18.63 -3.09
CA ILE A 115 5.87 17.31 -3.69
C ILE A 115 4.63 17.20 -4.59
N ALA A 116 3.47 17.63 -4.10
CA ALA A 116 2.22 17.59 -4.85
C ALA A 116 2.32 18.42 -6.15
N ASN A 117 2.98 19.59 -6.12
CA ASN A 117 3.25 20.36 -7.34
C ASN A 117 4.16 19.63 -8.34
N ASN A 118 5.13 18.83 -7.88
CA ASN A 118 5.93 17.99 -8.77
C ASN A 118 5.08 16.88 -9.40
N LEU A 119 4.20 16.23 -8.62
CA LEU A 119 3.26 15.23 -9.14
C LEU A 119 2.30 15.82 -10.17
N VAL A 120 1.86 17.07 -9.98
CA VAL A 120 1.06 17.81 -10.96
C VAL A 120 1.84 18.07 -12.24
N LYS A 121 3.10 18.51 -12.13
CA LYS A 121 3.98 18.71 -13.31
C LYS A 121 4.23 17.41 -14.07
N LEU A 122 4.24 16.27 -13.37
CA LEU A 122 4.37 14.96 -13.99
C LEU A 122 3.08 14.48 -14.66
N GLY A 123 1.94 15.14 -14.47
CA GLY A 123 0.65 14.73 -15.04
C GLY A 123 0.10 13.44 -14.43
N VAL A 124 0.45 13.14 -13.17
CA VAL A 124 -0.11 11.99 -12.43
C VAL A 124 -1.16 12.42 -11.41
N VAL A 125 -1.27 13.73 -11.17
CA VAL A 125 -2.22 14.36 -10.25
C VAL A 125 -2.72 15.64 -10.89
N GLN A 126 -4.02 15.89 -10.85
CA GLN A 126 -4.60 17.19 -11.19
C GLN A 126 -4.75 18.05 -9.95
N ARG A 127 -4.63 19.37 -10.12
CA ARG A 127 -4.81 20.35 -9.05
C ARG A 127 -5.92 21.31 -9.41
N THR A 128 -6.95 21.36 -8.59
CA THR A 128 -8.04 22.34 -8.68
C THR A 128 -7.99 23.29 -7.49
N LYS A 129 -8.42 24.53 -7.71
CA LYS A 129 -8.57 25.51 -6.62
C LYS A 129 -10.00 25.38 -6.09
N ALA A 130 -10.14 24.98 -4.83
CA ALA A 130 -11.40 24.96 -4.12
C ALA A 130 -11.48 26.12 -3.12
N HIS A 131 -12.69 26.54 -2.76
CA HIS A 131 -12.86 27.44 -1.63
C HIS A 131 -12.52 26.71 -0.34
N ALA A 132 -11.77 27.38 0.55
CA ALA A 132 -11.46 26.81 1.86
C ALA A 132 -12.75 26.62 2.67
N THR A 133 -12.91 25.44 3.28
CA THR A 133 -14.10 25.08 4.08
C THR A 133 -14.23 25.98 5.33
N HIS A 134 -13.12 26.52 5.82
CA HIS A 134 -13.07 27.46 6.94
C HIS A 134 -12.14 28.65 6.60
N GLY A 135 -12.75 29.84 6.44
CA GLY A 135 -12.04 31.12 6.28
C GLY A 135 -12.09 31.73 4.86
N ARG A 136 -11.51 32.92 4.71
CA ARG A 136 -11.30 33.58 3.42
C ARG A 136 -10.02 33.02 2.79
N GLY A 137 -10.14 32.10 1.84
CA GLY A 137 -8.98 31.55 1.15
C GLY A 137 -9.32 30.52 0.07
N HIS A 138 -8.31 30.20 -0.73
CA HIS A 138 -8.35 29.08 -1.68
C HIS A 138 -7.48 27.94 -1.14
N GLN A 139 -7.98 26.72 -1.26
CA GLN A 139 -7.21 25.51 -0.99
C GLN A 139 -6.96 24.76 -2.30
N ASN A 140 -5.81 24.09 -2.39
CA ASN A 140 -5.52 23.18 -3.50
C ASN A 140 -6.11 21.83 -3.17
N LEU A 141 -6.99 21.34 -4.05
CA LEU A 141 -7.50 19.99 -4.06
C LEU A 141 -6.68 19.19 -5.09
N TYR A 142 -6.27 17.99 -4.71
CA TYR A 142 -5.51 17.10 -5.58
C TYR A 142 -6.34 15.86 -5.91
N THR A 143 -6.45 15.55 -7.19
CA THR A 143 -7.15 14.34 -7.67
C THR A 143 -6.18 13.49 -8.48
N PRO A 144 -6.19 12.15 -8.30
CA PRO A 144 -5.35 11.27 -9.10
C PRO A 144 -5.78 11.36 -10.57
N GLU A 145 -4.82 11.52 -11.48
CA GLU A 145 -5.11 11.51 -12.91
C GLU A 145 -5.15 10.07 -13.42
N VAL A 146 -6.25 9.71 -14.11
CA VAL A 146 -6.51 8.34 -14.62
C VAL A 146 -6.48 8.33 -16.15
N ASP A 147 -5.79 9.27 -16.81
CA ASP A 147 -5.78 9.28 -18.27
C ASP A 147 -4.89 8.18 -18.85
N LEU A 148 -5.54 7.05 -19.15
CA LEU A 148 -4.94 5.83 -19.70
C LEU A 148 -4.28 6.04 -21.06
N ARG A 149 -4.64 7.11 -21.78
CA ARG A 149 -4.09 7.41 -23.12
C ARG A 149 -2.63 7.85 -23.06
N GLN A 150 -2.16 8.28 -21.89
CA GLN A 150 -0.78 8.70 -21.67
C GLN A 150 0.16 7.52 -21.38
N PHE A 151 -0.38 6.31 -21.17
CA PHE A 151 0.37 5.09 -20.90
C PHE A 151 0.50 4.18 -22.13
N SER A 152 0.21 4.71 -23.33
CA SER A 152 0.54 4.02 -24.58
C SER A 152 2.06 3.84 -24.64
N VAL A 153 2.48 2.63 -24.31
CA VAL A 153 3.84 2.13 -24.55
C VAL A 153 4.14 2.37 -26.03
N PRO A 154 5.30 2.94 -26.41
CA PRO A 154 5.69 2.95 -27.81
C PRO A 154 5.66 1.50 -28.29
N SER A 155 4.80 1.23 -29.28
CA SER A 155 4.70 -0.07 -29.90
C SER A 155 6.06 -0.42 -30.49
N PRO A 156 6.65 -1.59 -30.17
CA PRO A 156 7.86 -2.05 -30.82
C PRO A 156 7.49 -2.66 -32.18
N PHE A 157 7.28 -1.80 -33.18
CA PHE A 157 7.27 -2.19 -34.59
C PHE A 157 8.09 -1.19 -35.39
#